data_AF-A0A397W9F3-F1
#
_entry.id   AF-A0A397W9F3-F1
#
_cell.length_a   1.000
_cell.length_b   1.000
_cell.length_c   1.000
_cell.angle_alpha   90.00
_cell.angle_beta   90.00
_cell.angle_gamma   90.00
#
_symmetry.space_group_name_H-M   'P 1'
#
loop_
_entity.id
_entity.type
_entity.pdbx_description
1 polymer ?
#
loop_
_entity_poly.entity_id
_entity_poly.type
_entity_poly.pdbx_seq_one_letter_code
_entity_poly.pdbx_strand_id
1 'polypeptide(L)'
;MVAVRRNDYNFITILDKYLNNCQSDSNETSDSEIESKSDSKTILDPSELMNPNKRKKKGHLKGTDRIRRADELSKKAKRQLHCKICGDFGHNRVTCSQRQK
;
A
#
# COMPACT_ATOMS: atom_id res chain seq x y z
N MET A 1 1.82 -29.02 -3.90
CA MET A 1 1.83 -27.68 -4.52
C MET A 1 3.18 -27.50 -5.21
N VAL A 2 3.23 -27.57 -6.54
CA VAL A 2 4.46 -27.30 -7.30
C VAL A 2 4.46 -25.82 -7.66
N ALA A 3 5.34 -25.04 -7.01
CA ALA A 3 5.50 -23.64 -7.34
C ALA A 3 6.16 -23.53 -8.73
N VAL A 4 5.40 -23.11 -9.73
CA VAL A 4 5.94 -22.77 -11.05
C VAL A 4 6.79 -21.52 -10.88
N ARG A 5 8.11 -21.68 -10.89
CA ARG A 5 9.04 -20.56 -11.03
C ARG A 5 8.90 -20.05 -12.47
N ARG A 6 8.01 -19.08 -12.69
CA ARG A 6 8.01 -18.31 -13.94
C ARG A 6 9.20 -17.38 -13.88
N ASN A 7 10.35 -17.87 -14.35
CA ASN A 7 11.49 -17.03 -14.58
C ASN A 7 11.21 -16.25 -15.87
N ASP A 8 10.63 -15.05 -15.75
CA ASP A 8 10.41 -14.17 -16.88
C ASP A 8 11.75 -13.55 -17.29
N TYR A 9 12.49 -14.23 -18.17
CA TYR A 9 13.78 -13.77 -18.71
C TYR A 9 13.67 -12.53 -19.63
N ASN A 10 12.48 -11.94 -19.75
CA ASN A 10 12.23 -10.72 -20.51
C ASN A 10 13.07 -9.53 -20.00
N PHE A 11 13.47 -9.52 -18.74
CA PHE A 11 14.35 -8.46 -18.25
C PHE A 11 15.75 -8.53 -18.89
N ILE A 12 16.26 -9.73 -19.20
CA ILE A 12 17.56 -9.91 -19.86
C ILE A 12 17.52 -9.30 -21.26
N THR A 13 16.45 -9.54 -22.01
CA THR A 13 16.29 -9.00 -23.37
C THR A 13 16.13 -7.48 -23.37
N ILE A 14 15.54 -6.90 -22.33
CA ILE A 14 15.46 -5.44 -22.16
C ILE A 14 16.86 -4.86 -21.91
N LEU A 15 17.67 -5.51 -21.06
CA LEU A 15 19.04 -5.08 -20.75
C LEU A 15 19.96 -5.18 -21.97
N ASP A 16 19.89 -6.28 -22.73
CA ASP A 16 20.68 -6.46 -23.94
C ASP A 16 20.35 -5.40 -24.99
N LYS A 17 19.07 -5.05 -25.15
CA LYS A 17 18.65 -3.96 -26.06
C LYS A 17 19.21 -2.61 -25.63
N TYR A 18 19.20 -2.32 -24.33
CA TYR A 18 19.76 -1.08 -23.80
C TYR A 18 21.27 -0.98 -24.08
N LEU A 19 22.03 -2.04 -23.80
CA LEU A 19 23.47 -2.09 -24.05
C LEU A 19 23.80 -1.92 -25.54
N ASN A 20 23.07 -2.59 -26.42
CA ASN A 20 23.27 -2.47 -27.87
C ASN A 20 22.97 -1.05 -28.38
N ASN A 21 21.93 -0.39 -27.85
CA ASN A 21 21.62 0.99 -28.22
C ASN A 21 22.74 1.95 -27.76
N CYS A 22 23.24 1.82 -26.53
CA CYS A 22 24.37 2.64 -26.06
C CYS A 22 25.66 2.44 -26.87
N GLN A 23 25.85 1.25 -27.44
CA GLN A 23 27.02 0.93 -28.24
C GLN A 23 26.89 1.41 -29.70
N SER A 24 25.66 1.56 -30.18
CA SER A 24 25.35 2.15 -31.49
C SER A 24 25.69 3.65 -31.55
N ASP A 25 25.65 4.33 -30.40
CA ASP A 25 25.93 5.76 -30.26
C ASP A 25 27.43 6.07 -29.97
N SER A 26 28.29 5.06 -29.86
CA SER A 26 29.67 5.19 -29.35
C SER A 26 30.78 4.94 -30.39
N ASN A 27 30.47 4.83 -31.68
CA ASN A 27 31.50 4.77 -32.72
C ASN A 27 31.81 6.14 -33.32
N GLU A 28 32.13 7.15 -32.50
CA GLU A 28 32.92 8.30 -32.94
C GLU A 28 33.79 8.76 -31.76
N THR A 29 35.10 8.54 -31.88
CA THR A 29 36.08 9.23 -31.04
C THR A 29 36.17 10.67 -31.54
N SER A 30 35.72 11.64 -30.77
CA SER A 30 36.40 12.95 -30.76
C SER A 30 35.99 13.82 -29.57
N ASP A 31 37.03 14.34 -28.92
CA ASP A 31 37.03 15.41 -27.94
C ASP A 31 36.44 16.69 -28.56
N SER A 32 35.35 17.21 -28.02
CA SER A 32 34.88 18.58 -28.32
C SER A 32 33.97 19.10 -27.23
N GLU A 33 34.24 20.35 -26.87
CA GLU A 33 33.73 21.12 -25.76
C GLU A 33 32.20 21.27 -25.72
N ILE A 34 31.73 21.49 -24.50
CA ILE A 34 30.42 21.98 -24.10
C ILE A 34 29.72 22.93 -25.11
N GLU A 35 28.60 22.49 -25.67
CA GLU A 35 27.52 23.39 -26.11
C GLU A 35 26.18 22.71 -25.79
N SER A 36 25.59 23.10 -24.66
CA SER A 36 24.23 22.73 -24.28
C SER A 36 23.23 23.44 -25.21
N LYS A 37 22.99 22.89 -26.40
CA LYS A 37 21.78 23.19 -27.18
C LYS A 37 20.70 22.18 -26.85
N SER A 38 20.02 22.43 -25.73
CA SER A 38 18.65 22.01 -25.54
C SER A 38 17.82 22.57 -26.71
N ASP A 39 17.17 21.71 -27.50
CA ASP A 39 15.84 21.95 -28.08
C ASP A 39 15.44 20.83 -29.06
N SER A 40 15.45 19.58 -28.61
CA SER A 40 14.45 18.63 -29.09
C SER A 40 13.40 18.52 -28.00
N LYS A 41 12.45 19.45 -28.05
CA LYS A 41 11.21 19.43 -27.29
C LYS A 41 10.42 18.21 -27.76
N THR A 42 10.82 17.01 -27.35
CA THR A 42 9.91 15.88 -27.31
C THR A 42 8.90 16.28 -26.28
N ILE A 43 7.80 16.91 -26.74
CA ILE A 43 6.65 17.26 -25.93
C ILE A 43 6.04 15.90 -25.55
N LEU A 44 6.64 15.25 -24.55
CA LEU A 44 5.99 14.17 -23.83
C LEU A 44 4.75 14.82 -23.23
N ASP A 45 3.59 14.30 -23.62
CA ASP A 45 2.31 14.82 -23.14
C ASP A 45 2.37 14.84 -21.61
N PRO A 46 2.21 16.01 -20.94
CA PRO A 46 2.23 16.11 -19.49
C PRO A 46 1.27 15.13 -18.80
N SER A 47 0.26 14.63 -19.54
CA SER A 47 -0.65 13.58 -19.09
C SER A 47 0.02 12.22 -18.82
N GLU A 48 1.13 11.89 -19.47
CA GLU A 48 1.88 10.64 -19.28
C GLU A 48 2.68 10.62 -17.98
N LEU A 49 2.98 11.79 -17.42
CA LEU A 49 3.66 11.93 -16.13
C LEU A 49 2.69 11.91 -14.94
N MET A 50 1.38 11.75 -15.20
CA MET A 50 0.39 11.74 -14.13
C MET A 50 0.28 10.36 -13.48
N ASN A 51 0.35 10.37 -12.15
CA ASN A 51 0.06 9.17 -11.36
C ASN A 51 -1.37 8.67 -11.67
N PRO A 52 -1.55 7.36 -11.92
CA PRO A 52 -2.87 6.80 -12.16
C PRO A 52 -3.87 7.21 -11.08
N ASN A 53 -5.09 7.49 -11.51
CA ASN A 53 -6.16 7.91 -10.61
C ASN A 53 -6.33 6.90 -9.47
N LYS A 54 -6.30 7.42 -8.23
CA LYS A 54 -6.43 6.61 -7.02
C LYS A 54 -7.71 5.80 -7.07
N ARG A 55 -7.60 4.49 -7.26
CA ARG A 55 -8.74 3.58 -7.18
C ARG A 55 -9.29 3.62 -5.76
N LYS A 56 -10.61 3.68 -5.62
CA LYS A 56 -11.28 3.55 -4.33
C LYS A 56 -10.85 2.22 -3.71
N LYS A 57 -10.46 2.22 -2.44
CA LYS A 57 -10.08 1.00 -1.74
C LYS A 57 -11.25 0.02 -1.80
N LYS A 58 -11.00 -1.23 -2.18
CA LYS A 58 -11.98 -2.30 -2.06
C LYS A 58 -12.39 -2.36 -0.59
N GLY A 59 -13.69 -2.34 -0.32
CA GLY A 59 -14.21 -2.45 1.03
C GLY A 59 -13.71 -3.72 1.71
N HIS A 60 -13.83 -3.77 3.02
CA HIS A 60 -13.40 -4.94 3.77
C HIS A 60 -14.39 -6.10 3.59
N LEU A 61 -13.91 -7.34 3.72
CA LEU A 61 -14.77 -8.51 3.71
C LEU A 61 -15.72 -8.46 4.91
N LYS A 62 -16.96 -8.92 4.72
CA LYS A 62 -17.93 -8.99 5.83
C LYS A 62 -17.40 -9.96 6.88
N GLY A 63 -17.42 -9.54 8.15
CA GLY A 63 -17.05 -10.38 9.29
C GLY A 63 -15.57 -10.31 9.70
N THR A 64 -14.73 -9.55 9.01
CA THR A 64 -13.35 -9.30 9.45
C THR A 64 -13.26 -7.95 10.17
N ASP A 65 -12.56 -7.90 11.32
CA ASP A 65 -12.32 -6.66 12.05
C ASP A 65 -11.04 -5.98 11.54
N ARG A 66 -11.02 -4.65 11.58
CA ARG A 66 -9.86 -3.87 11.18
C ARG A 66 -8.75 -4.03 12.22
N ILE A 67 -7.57 -4.45 11.78
CA ILE A 67 -6.35 -4.37 12.61
C ILE A 67 -6.05 -2.90 12.90
N ARG A 68 -6.00 -2.54 14.18
CA ARG A 68 -5.71 -1.17 14.64
C ARG A 68 -4.21 -0.91 14.66
N ARG A 69 -3.80 0.33 14.42
CA ARG A 69 -2.40 0.74 14.62
C ARG A 69 -2.10 0.85 16.12
N ALA A 70 -0.82 0.76 16.50
CA ALA A 70 -0.39 0.86 17.90
C ALA A 70 -0.81 2.19 18.55
N ASP A 71 -0.70 3.30 17.81
CA ASP A 71 -1.04 4.64 18.30
C ASP A 71 -2.55 4.94 18.24
N GLU A 72 -3.36 3.99 17.75
CA GLU A 72 -4.79 4.20 17.60
C GLU A 72 -5.52 4.05 18.94
N LEU A 73 -5.97 5.19 19.50
CA LEU A 73 -6.77 5.21 20.72
C LEU A 73 -8.02 4.31 20.58
N SER A 74 -8.14 3.35 21.49
CA SER A 74 -9.31 2.49 21.56
C SER A 74 -10.53 3.31 21.97
N LYS A 75 -11.44 3.58 21.03
CA LYS A 75 -12.76 4.18 21.31
C LYS A 75 -13.72 3.26 22.07
N LYS A 76 -13.26 2.08 22.53
CA LYS A 76 -14.09 1.22 23.37
C LYS A 76 -14.13 1.87 24.75
N ALA A 77 -15.14 2.72 24.99
CA ALA A 77 -15.52 3.11 26.33
C ALA A 77 -15.63 1.82 27.14
N LYS A 78 -14.88 1.73 28.26
CA LYS A 78 -15.03 0.61 29.20
C LYS A 78 -16.50 0.60 29.60
N ARG A 79 -17.29 -0.31 29.01
CA ARG A 79 -18.70 -0.43 29.34
C ARG A 79 -18.72 -0.88 30.79
N GLN A 80 -19.09 0.02 31.69
CA GLN A 80 -19.30 -0.35 33.08
C GLN A 80 -20.42 -1.38 33.09
N LEU A 81 -20.10 -2.54 33.64
CA LEU A 81 -21.05 -3.63 33.80
C LEU A 81 -22.10 -3.16 34.82
N HIS A 82 -23.34 -2.99 34.36
CA HIS A 82 -24.48 -2.69 35.23
C HIS A 82 -25.26 -3.96 35.51
N CYS A 83 -25.73 -4.11 36.73
CA CYS A 83 -26.59 -5.20 37.14
C CYS A 83 -28.02 -4.96 36.65
N LYS A 84 -28.65 -5.96 36.01
CA LYS A 84 -30.05 -5.87 35.58
C LYS A 84 -31.07 -6.03 36.72
N ILE A 85 -30.63 -6.42 37.92
CA ILE A 85 -31.50 -6.60 39.09
C ILE A 85 -31.55 -5.31 39.90
N CYS A 86 -30.40 -4.83 40.37
CA CYS A 86 -30.34 -3.64 41.23
C CYS A 86 -29.91 -2.35 40.51
N GLY A 87 -29.43 -2.43 39.26
CA GLY A 87 -28.97 -1.26 38.51
C GLY A 87 -27.53 -0.83 38.79
N ASP A 88 -26.91 -1.31 39.88
CA ASP A 88 -25.56 -0.89 40.27
C ASP A 88 -24.46 -1.41 39.34
N PHE A 89 -23.31 -0.73 39.37
CA PHE A 89 -22.12 -1.12 38.63
C PHE A 89 -21.23 -2.11 39.39
N GLY A 90 -20.39 -2.84 38.65
CA GLY A 90 -19.30 -3.66 39.21
C GLY A 90 -19.64 -5.13 39.44
N HIS A 91 -20.90 -5.54 39.23
CA HIS A 91 -21.32 -6.93 39.35
C HIS A 91 -22.36 -7.29 38.29
N ASN A 92 -22.52 -8.59 38.02
CA ASN A 92 -23.53 -9.07 37.07
C ASN A 92 -24.78 -9.60 37.79
N ARG A 93 -25.80 -9.97 37.02
CA ARG A 93 -27.03 -10.57 37.54
C ARG A 93 -26.79 -11.77 38.46
N VAL A 94 -25.76 -12.59 38.18
CA VAL A 94 -25.47 -13.84 38.91
C VAL A 94 -24.89 -13.56 40.30
N THR A 95 -24.02 -12.55 40.40
CA THR A 95 -23.36 -12.17 41.66
C THR A 95 -24.09 -11.04 42.39
N CYS A 96 -25.30 -10.70 41.97
CA CYS A 96 -26.10 -9.67 42.63
C CYS A 96 -26.62 -10.15 43.99
N SER A 97 -26.41 -9.35 45.03
CA SER A 97 -26.92 -9.61 46.39
C SER A 97 -28.45 -9.67 46.44
N GLN A 98 -29.14 -8.98 45.53
CA GLN A 98 -30.61 -8.99 45.41
C GLN A 98 -31.14 -10.10 44.49
N ARG A 99 -30.28 -11.02 44.03
CA ARG A 99 -30.71 -12.14 43.19
C ARG A 99 -31.55 -13.12 44.02
N GLN A 100 -32.85 -13.15 43.75
CA GLN A 100 -33.72 -14.24 44.20
C GLN A 100 -33.35 -15.52 43.46
N LYS A 101 -33.29 -16.65 44.18
CA LYS A 101 -32.93 -17.97 43.62
C LYS A 101 -34.03 -18.50 42.73
#